data_AF-A0A4Q4WI44-F1
#
_entry.id   AF-A0A4Q4WI44-F1
#
_cell.length_a   1.000
_cell.length_b   1.000
_cell.length_c   1.000
_cell.angle_alpha   90.00
_cell.angle_beta   90.00
_cell.angle_gamma   90.00
#
_symmetry.space_group_name_H-M   'P 1'
#
loop_
_entity.id
_entity.type
_entity.pdbx_description
1 polymer ?
#
loop_
_entity_poly.entity_id
_entity_poly.type
_entity_poly.pdbx_seq_one_letter_code
_entity_poly.pdbx_strand_id
1 'polypeptide(L)'
;MPPRMNGSAARTSVRRAIKQATTSQSESLAAERRILQNSTLGAASSTPRGYATATASGAGPIPQIPLGSLRLPDDYIPPTQPPSARRPETRKSQLLRSYTALLRSTPLMLFFQHNNLTAPEWAAIRRELRAALAQVPPPVVGPNGETAVDISPAIELQVLRTRIFDVALKITEFFDAGAQTDRSNAYTHDLSATAYETIKKAPVDDPATVYAQISPLMVGPVAAVTFPAVSPAHLAAVIKVLAPSSPQFPAPTRKKNPSYYEPTFQSGVQKLILVGSRIEGRVFDRDGVNWVGGIEGGLDGLRAQLVAILQSAGLGLATALEGGSKGLWLALEGRRTQLDEEANGSMKEVERGG
;
A
#
# COMPACT_ATOMS: atom_id res chain seq x y z
N MET A 1 -9.33 1.16 66.83
CA MET A 1 -10.07 1.69 65.66
C MET A 1 -9.19 1.53 64.43
N PRO A 2 -9.71 1.04 63.29
CA PRO A 2 -8.87 0.55 62.21
C PRO A 2 -8.12 1.71 61.51
N PRO A 3 -6.85 1.51 61.10
CA PRO A 3 -6.02 2.57 60.57
C PRO A 3 -6.35 2.88 59.10
N ARG A 4 -6.36 4.18 58.77
CA ARG A 4 -6.41 4.70 57.40
C ARG A 4 -5.03 4.51 56.75
N MET A 5 -4.98 3.68 55.71
CA MET A 5 -3.78 3.55 54.86
C MET A 5 -3.76 4.67 53.83
N ASN A 6 -2.74 5.53 53.91
CA ASN A 6 -2.39 6.49 52.87
C ASN A 6 -1.74 5.76 51.69
N GLY A 7 -2.29 5.93 50.50
CA GLY A 7 -1.69 5.44 49.26
C GLY A 7 -0.52 6.32 48.82
N SER A 8 0.71 5.81 48.93
CA SER A 8 1.88 6.36 48.25
C SER A 8 2.86 5.23 47.94
N ALA A 9 2.63 4.53 46.83
CA ALA A 9 3.57 3.55 46.28
C ALA A 9 3.34 3.38 44.77
N ALA A 10 3.74 4.36 43.98
CA ALA A 10 3.77 4.23 42.51
C ALA A 10 4.75 5.21 41.85
N ARG A 11 6.00 5.29 42.34
CA ARG A 11 7.07 6.05 41.67
C ARG A 11 8.45 5.41 41.83
N THR A 12 8.57 4.11 41.54
CA THR A 12 9.90 3.46 41.57
C THR A 12 10.07 2.30 40.57
N SER A 13 9.66 2.47 39.31
CA SER A 13 9.89 1.42 38.29
C SER A 13 10.38 1.90 36.91
N VAL A 14 10.63 3.19 36.68
CA VAL A 14 11.02 3.68 35.34
C VAL A 14 12.54 3.78 35.13
N ARG A 15 13.38 3.59 36.16
CA ARG A 15 14.85 3.70 36.02
C ARG A 15 15.61 2.40 35.71
N ARG A 16 14.93 1.25 35.60
CA ARG A 16 15.61 -0.05 35.40
C ARG A 16 15.54 -0.60 33.96
N ALA A 17 14.77 0.02 33.06
CA ALA A 17 14.57 -0.48 31.69
C ALA A 17 15.48 0.15 30.61
N ILE A 18 16.33 1.12 30.95
CA ILE A 18 17.20 1.83 29.98
C ILE A 18 18.64 1.28 29.96
N LYS A 19 18.99 0.32 30.83
CA LYS A 19 20.36 -0.23 30.94
C LYS A 19 20.59 -1.61 30.32
N GLN A 20 19.63 -2.19 29.60
CA GLN A 20 19.78 -3.54 29.02
C GLN A 20 19.74 -3.62 27.48
N ALA A 21 19.75 -2.50 26.76
CA ALA A 21 19.76 -2.48 25.29
C ALA A 21 21.12 -2.08 24.67
N THR A 22 22.23 -2.23 25.39
CA THR A 22 23.58 -1.88 24.90
C THR A 22 24.57 -3.05 25.06
N THR A 23 24.18 -4.28 24.71
CA THR A 23 25.15 -5.36 24.49
C THR A 23 24.54 -6.42 23.59
N SER A 24 24.55 -6.19 22.27
CA SER A 24 24.49 -7.27 21.25
C SER A 24 24.38 -6.73 19.81
N GLN A 25 25.22 -5.76 19.39
CA GLN A 25 25.43 -5.47 17.96
C GLN A 25 26.79 -4.81 17.76
N SER A 26 27.85 -5.63 17.71
CA SER A 26 29.19 -5.18 17.33
C SER A 26 29.86 -6.28 16.51
N GLU A 27 29.32 -6.58 15.33
CA GLU A 27 29.95 -7.47 14.33
C GLU A 27 29.13 -7.47 13.03
N SER A 28 29.08 -6.33 12.30
CA SER A 28 28.67 -6.34 10.88
C SER A 28 28.85 -5.02 10.11
N LEU A 29 29.15 -3.89 10.74
CA LEU A 29 29.25 -2.59 10.04
C LEU A 29 30.68 -2.14 9.70
N ALA A 30 31.54 -3.06 9.26
CA ALA A 30 32.91 -2.74 8.83
C ALA A 30 33.16 -2.92 7.31
N ALA A 31 32.15 -3.29 6.51
CA ALA A 31 32.38 -3.75 5.13
C ALA A 31 31.84 -2.86 3.98
N GLU A 32 31.23 -1.70 4.23
CA GLU A 32 30.65 -0.89 3.12
C GLU A 32 31.11 0.57 3.08
N ARG A 33 32.42 0.82 3.21
CA ARG A 33 33.02 2.12 2.89
C ARG A 33 34.30 1.99 2.05
N ARG A 34 34.21 1.27 0.94
CA ARG A 34 35.17 1.37 -0.16
C ARG A 34 34.42 1.11 -1.46
N ILE A 35 34.10 2.17 -2.18
CA ILE A 35 34.06 2.26 -3.64
C ILE A 35 33.79 3.74 -3.96
N LEU A 36 34.45 4.24 -5.01
CA LEU A 36 34.50 5.61 -5.56
C LEU A 36 35.71 6.45 -5.13
N GLN A 37 36.87 6.01 -5.64
CA GLN A 37 38.01 6.87 -5.97
C GLN A 37 38.35 6.70 -7.46
N ASN A 38 38.72 7.83 -8.08
CA ASN A 38 39.26 8.06 -9.44
C ASN A 38 38.18 8.25 -10.53
N SER A 39 38.20 9.31 -11.36
CA SER A 39 39.31 9.99 -12.07
C SER A 39 38.86 11.41 -12.56
N THR A 40 39.59 12.52 -12.30
CA THR A 40 40.48 13.32 -13.22
C THR A 40 39.91 13.54 -14.64
N LEU A 41 39.81 14.70 -15.31
CA LEU A 41 40.40 16.07 -15.28
C LEU A 41 39.52 17.01 -16.16
N GLY A 42 39.58 18.33 -15.99
CA GLY A 42 39.15 19.30 -17.04
C GLY A 42 38.77 20.70 -16.54
N ALA A 43 39.60 21.69 -16.86
CA ALA A 43 39.64 23.04 -16.31
C ALA A 43 38.47 23.99 -16.66
N ALA A 44 38.10 24.86 -15.72
CA ALA A 44 37.71 26.25 -15.99
C ALA A 44 37.85 27.12 -14.72
N SER A 45 38.40 28.31 -14.93
CA SER A 45 38.87 29.31 -13.98
C SER A 45 37.82 29.90 -13.02
N SER A 46 38.18 30.05 -11.74
CA SER A 46 37.81 31.22 -10.93
C SER A 46 38.57 31.19 -9.60
N THR A 47 39.21 32.31 -9.29
CA THR A 47 40.06 32.63 -8.13
C THR A 47 39.56 32.14 -6.76
N PRO A 48 40.47 31.80 -5.82
CA PRO A 48 40.10 31.38 -4.47
C PRO A 48 39.50 32.55 -3.67
N ARG A 49 38.29 32.35 -3.15
CA ARG A 49 37.74 33.19 -2.07
C ARG A 49 38.60 32.97 -0.82
N GLY A 50 39.45 33.95 -0.52
CA GLY A 50 40.24 33.98 0.70
C GLY A 50 39.34 34.05 1.93
N TYR A 51 39.53 33.12 2.86
CA TYR A 51 39.04 33.25 4.21
C TYR A 51 39.89 34.29 4.92
N ALA A 52 39.35 35.49 5.13
CA ALA A 52 39.99 36.51 5.95
C ALA A 52 40.00 36.03 7.41
N THR A 53 41.15 35.55 7.88
CA THR A 53 41.47 35.47 9.30
C THR A 53 41.99 36.84 9.70
N ALA A 54 41.14 37.64 10.34
CA ALA A 54 41.58 38.90 10.94
C ALA A 54 42.38 38.59 12.21
N THR A 55 43.71 38.61 12.10
CA THR A 55 44.62 38.72 13.24
C THR A 55 44.55 40.15 13.76
N ALA A 56 43.98 40.34 14.95
CA ALA A 56 43.95 41.63 15.64
C ALA A 56 45.35 41.98 16.18
N SER A 57 46.03 42.93 15.53
CA SER A 57 47.18 43.63 16.09
C SER A 57 46.78 45.07 16.39
N GLY A 58 46.40 45.31 17.65
CA GLY A 58 46.07 46.63 18.16
C GLY A 58 45.76 46.52 19.64
N ALA A 59 46.63 47.07 20.48
CA ALA A 59 46.43 47.15 21.92
C ALA A 59 45.20 48.04 22.22
N GLY A 60 44.08 47.37 22.47
CA GLY A 60 42.78 47.89 22.87
C GLY A 60 41.91 46.69 23.26
N PRO A 61 40.89 46.83 24.13
CA PRO A 61 40.08 45.70 24.53
C PRO A 61 39.43 45.10 23.29
N ILE A 62 39.86 43.87 22.95
CA ILE A 62 39.32 43.06 21.86
C ILE A 62 37.80 43.06 22.05
N PRO A 63 36.99 43.52 21.07
CA PRO A 63 35.56 43.30 21.16
C PRO A 63 35.40 41.78 21.09
N GLN A 64 35.20 41.17 22.25
CA GLN A 64 34.72 39.81 22.36
C GLN A 64 33.43 39.81 21.55
N ILE A 65 33.47 39.33 20.31
CA ILE A 65 32.27 39.10 19.53
C ILE A 65 31.48 38.12 20.40
N PRO A 66 30.41 38.57 21.07
CA PRO A 66 29.76 37.74 22.06
C PRO A 66 29.26 36.52 21.30
N LEU A 67 29.41 35.31 21.87
CA LEU A 67 28.94 34.07 21.24
C LEU A 67 27.44 34.12 20.87
N GLY A 68 26.70 35.11 21.39
CA GLY A 68 25.32 35.47 21.00
C GLY A 68 25.16 36.30 19.73
N SER A 69 26.22 36.65 18.99
CA SER A 69 26.12 37.41 17.73
C SER A 69 26.05 36.51 16.48
N LEU A 70 26.11 35.18 16.64
CA LEU A 70 25.81 34.22 15.57
C LEU A 70 24.28 34.11 15.42
N ARG A 71 23.66 35.17 14.93
CA ARG A 71 22.22 35.21 14.65
C ARG A 71 22.01 34.87 13.18
N LEU A 72 21.15 33.89 12.91
CA LEU A 72 20.72 33.62 11.54
C LEU A 72 19.97 34.85 11.01
N PRO A 73 20.01 35.13 9.70
CA PRO A 73 19.20 36.18 9.09
C PRO A 73 17.73 36.02 9.49
N ASP A 74 17.02 37.12 9.75
CA ASP A 74 15.59 37.04 10.14
C ASP A 74 14.72 36.47 8.99
N ASP A 75 15.19 36.56 7.74
CA ASP A 75 14.58 35.95 6.55
C ASP A 75 14.98 34.46 6.33
N TYR A 76 15.75 33.88 7.26
CA TYR A 76 16.16 32.48 7.15
C TYR A 76 14.98 31.54 7.40
N ILE A 77 14.68 30.72 6.40
CA ILE A 77 13.70 29.65 6.49
C ILE A 77 14.46 28.31 6.55
N PRO A 78 14.25 27.49 7.59
CA PRO A 78 14.88 26.18 7.67
C PRO A 78 14.38 25.25 6.55
N PRO A 79 15.25 24.48 5.88
CA PRO A 79 14.87 23.62 4.76
C PRO A 79 13.90 22.50 5.18
N THR A 80 13.91 22.09 6.45
CA THR A 80 13.03 21.06 7.00
C THR A 80 11.65 21.58 7.43
N GLN A 81 11.50 22.90 7.58
CA GLN A 81 10.28 23.55 8.02
C GLN A 81 9.97 24.77 7.14
N PRO A 82 9.49 24.53 5.90
CA PRO A 82 9.00 25.60 5.04
C PRO A 82 7.74 26.26 5.62
N PRO A 83 7.39 27.48 5.20
CA PRO A 83 6.17 28.17 5.58
C PRO A 83 4.94 27.35 5.19
N SER A 84 4.09 27.09 6.18
CA SER A 84 2.87 26.30 6.01
C SER A 84 1.65 27.12 6.41
N ALA A 85 0.50 26.84 5.79
CA ALA A 85 -0.78 27.51 6.07
C ALA A 85 -1.23 27.36 7.53
N ARG A 86 -0.83 26.25 8.16
CA ARG A 86 -1.09 25.95 9.57
C ARG A 86 0.21 25.64 10.28
N ARG A 87 0.24 25.86 11.60
CA ARG A 87 1.41 25.57 12.43
C ARG A 87 1.80 24.08 12.31
N PRO A 88 3.06 23.76 11.96
CA PRO A 88 3.49 22.38 11.72
C PRO A 88 3.59 21.56 13.02
N GLU A 89 3.84 22.20 14.16
CA GLU A 89 3.96 21.51 15.46
C GLU A 89 2.66 20.86 15.93
N THR A 90 1.51 21.30 15.41
CA THR A 90 0.23 20.77 15.87
C THR A 90 0.04 19.33 15.38
N ARG A 91 -0.50 18.47 16.27
CA ARG A 91 -0.85 17.07 15.93
C ARG A 91 -1.73 16.98 14.68
N LYS A 92 -2.61 17.97 14.43
CA LYS A 92 -3.48 18.00 13.26
C LYS A 92 -2.70 18.09 11.95
N SER A 93 -1.68 18.96 11.90
CA SER A 93 -0.82 19.14 10.73
C SER A 93 0.04 17.90 10.47
N GLN A 94 0.60 17.31 11.53
CA GLN A 94 1.38 16.08 11.41
C GLN A 94 0.55 14.89 10.94
N LEU A 95 -0.67 14.75 11.45
CA LEU A 95 -1.58 13.69 11.01
C LEU A 95 -2.02 13.87 9.56
N LEU A 96 -2.25 15.11 9.12
CA LEU A 96 -2.56 15.42 7.73
C LEU A 96 -1.41 14.97 6.80
N ARG A 97 -0.16 15.32 7.14
CA ARG A 97 1.03 14.90 6.40
C ARG A 97 1.20 13.39 6.34
N SER A 98 0.93 12.71 7.47
CA SER A 98 0.96 11.25 7.52
C SER A 98 -0.11 10.64 6.62
N TYR A 99 -1.32 11.18 6.61
CA TYR A 99 -2.41 10.66 5.77
C TYR A 99 -2.20 10.95 4.28
N THR A 100 -1.68 12.10 3.89
CA THR A 100 -1.37 12.36 2.48
C THR A 100 -0.24 11.45 1.99
N ALA A 101 0.79 11.22 2.80
CA ALA A 101 1.84 10.25 2.50
C ALA A 101 1.27 8.81 2.40
N LEU A 102 0.38 8.44 3.33
CA LEU A 102 -0.30 7.14 3.31
C LEU A 102 -1.12 6.96 2.02
N LEU A 103 -1.96 7.93 1.68
CA LEU A 103 -2.80 7.88 0.48
C LEU A 103 -2.03 7.81 -0.84
N ARG A 104 -0.80 8.33 -0.89
CA ARG A 104 0.08 8.24 -2.07
C ARG A 104 0.87 6.93 -2.13
N SER A 105 1.29 6.42 -0.97
CA SER A 105 2.15 5.23 -0.90
C SER A 105 1.37 3.93 -0.96
N THR A 106 0.12 3.91 -0.49
CA THR A 106 -0.69 2.68 -0.43
C THR A 106 -1.75 2.69 -1.54
N PRO A 107 -1.62 1.85 -2.58
CA PRO A 107 -2.59 1.78 -3.66
C PRO A 107 -3.90 1.11 -3.24
N LEU A 108 -3.90 0.31 -2.17
CA LEU A 108 -5.08 -0.42 -1.71
C LEU A 108 -5.36 -0.11 -0.22
N MET A 109 -6.59 0.32 0.06
CA MET A 109 -7.10 0.56 1.41
C MET A 109 -8.51 0.00 1.56
N LEU A 110 -8.77 -0.75 2.63
CA LEU A 110 -10.12 -1.19 3.01
C LEU A 110 -10.62 -0.35 4.17
N PHE A 111 -11.83 0.20 4.09
CA PHE A 111 -12.43 1.02 5.13
C PHE A 111 -13.44 0.22 5.95
N PHE A 112 -13.22 0.22 7.26
CA PHE A 112 -14.08 -0.41 8.25
C PHE A 112 -14.69 0.66 9.14
N GLN A 113 -16.00 0.66 9.30
CA GLN A 113 -16.64 1.37 10.40
C GLN A 113 -16.48 0.54 11.66
N HIS A 114 -16.05 1.18 12.75
CA HIS A 114 -15.80 0.50 14.01
C HIS A 114 -16.70 1.07 15.10
N ASN A 115 -17.47 0.21 15.78
CA ASN A 115 -18.37 0.65 16.85
C ASN A 115 -17.82 0.31 18.24
N ASN A 116 -17.21 1.30 18.90
CA ASN A 116 -16.82 1.22 20.31
C ASN A 116 -16.03 -0.06 20.70
N LEU A 117 -15.00 -0.39 19.94
CA LEU A 117 -14.11 -1.52 20.23
C LEU A 117 -13.21 -1.22 21.43
N THR A 118 -13.02 -2.23 22.28
CA THR A 118 -12.12 -2.14 23.43
C THR A 118 -10.66 -2.44 23.04
N ALA A 119 -9.70 -2.03 23.86
CA ALA A 119 -8.28 -2.32 23.63
C ALA A 119 -7.95 -3.82 23.47
N PRO A 120 -8.48 -4.76 24.29
CA PRO A 120 -8.22 -6.19 24.08
C PRO A 120 -8.84 -6.71 22.77
N GLU A 121 -10.01 -6.22 22.36
CA GLU A 121 -10.62 -6.58 21.07
C GLU A 121 -9.74 -6.16 19.90
N TRP A 122 -9.19 -4.94 19.92
CA TRP A 122 -8.23 -4.50 18.91
C TRP A 122 -6.96 -5.35 18.87
N ALA A 123 -6.45 -5.73 20.04
CA ALA A 123 -5.27 -6.59 20.13
C ALA A 123 -5.55 -7.99 19.55
N ALA A 124 -6.71 -8.57 19.86
CA ALA A 124 -7.15 -9.86 19.32
C ALA A 124 -7.31 -9.80 17.80
N ILE A 125 -7.98 -8.77 17.26
CA ILE A 125 -8.16 -8.59 15.81
C ILE A 125 -6.82 -8.47 15.09
N ARG A 126 -5.90 -7.66 15.62
CA ARG A 126 -4.56 -7.51 15.04
C ARG A 126 -3.72 -8.78 15.15
N ARG A 127 -3.91 -9.60 16.18
CA ARG A 127 -3.25 -10.90 16.33
C ARG A 127 -3.72 -11.86 15.24
N GLU A 128 -5.03 -11.99 15.04
CA GLU A 128 -5.59 -12.88 14.03
C GLU A 128 -5.27 -12.41 12.60
N LEU A 129 -5.29 -11.09 12.35
CA LEU A 129 -4.91 -10.53 11.06
C LEU A 129 -3.45 -10.88 10.71
N ARG A 130 -2.51 -10.71 11.64
CA ARG A 130 -1.11 -11.10 11.41
C ARG A 130 -0.95 -12.61 11.21
N ALA A 131 -1.68 -13.43 11.97
CA ALA A 131 -1.66 -14.88 11.82
C ALA A 131 -2.21 -15.32 10.46
N ALA A 132 -3.25 -14.66 9.95
CA ALA A 132 -3.83 -14.97 8.64
C ALA A 132 -2.95 -14.51 7.49
N LEU A 133 -2.32 -13.33 7.60
CA LEU A 133 -1.36 -12.86 6.59
C LEU A 133 -0.13 -13.75 6.51
N ALA A 134 0.37 -14.24 7.64
CA ALA A 134 1.49 -15.19 7.67
C ALA A 134 1.17 -16.56 7.02
N GLN A 135 -0.10 -16.91 6.87
CA GLN A 135 -0.51 -18.14 6.16
C GLN A 135 -0.57 -17.97 4.64
N VAL A 136 -0.50 -16.72 4.14
CA VAL A 136 -0.50 -16.47 2.69
C VAL A 136 0.87 -16.89 2.15
N PRO A 137 0.92 -17.79 1.15
CA PRO A 137 2.20 -18.16 0.56
C PRO A 137 2.85 -16.93 -0.08
N PRO A 138 4.17 -16.73 0.09
CA PRO A 138 4.86 -15.62 -0.54
C PRO A 138 4.69 -15.73 -2.06
N PRO A 139 4.52 -14.59 -2.77
CA PRO A 139 4.42 -14.61 -4.22
C PRO A 139 5.67 -15.28 -4.82
N VAL A 140 5.43 -16.17 -5.79
CA VAL A 140 6.46 -16.96 -6.47
C VAL A 140 7.53 -16.02 -7.03
N VAL A 141 8.79 -16.39 -6.83
CA VAL A 141 9.97 -15.68 -7.34
C VAL A 141 9.75 -15.39 -8.83
N GLY A 142 9.78 -14.11 -9.20
CA GLY A 142 9.71 -13.73 -10.61
C GLY A 142 10.90 -14.30 -11.39
N PRO A 143 10.84 -14.37 -12.73
CA PRO A 143 11.89 -14.93 -13.58
C PRO A 143 13.28 -14.25 -13.42
N ASN A 144 13.35 -13.11 -12.72
CA ASN A 144 14.57 -12.34 -12.50
C ASN A 144 15.30 -12.65 -11.17
N GLY A 145 14.83 -13.62 -10.37
CA GLY A 145 15.52 -14.03 -9.13
C GLY A 145 15.48 -13.02 -7.98
N GLU A 146 14.81 -11.87 -8.15
CA GLU A 146 14.54 -10.94 -7.05
C GLU A 146 13.43 -11.52 -6.16
N THR A 147 13.75 -11.74 -4.89
CA THR A 147 12.76 -12.12 -3.88
C THR A 147 11.75 -10.99 -3.74
N ALA A 148 10.48 -11.25 -4.04
CA ALA A 148 9.41 -10.31 -3.77
C ALA A 148 9.43 -9.93 -2.28
N VAL A 149 9.46 -8.62 -2.01
CA VAL A 149 9.44 -8.06 -0.65
C VAL A 149 8.21 -8.59 0.08
N ASP A 150 8.39 -9.13 1.29
CA ASP A 150 7.27 -9.56 2.12
C ASP A 150 6.41 -8.36 2.52
N ILE A 151 5.17 -8.34 2.05
CA ILE A 151 4.21 -7.27 2.26
C ILE A 151 3.49 -7.45 3.61
N SER A 152 3.46 -8.67 4.14
CA SER A 152 2.75 -9.06 5.36
C SER A 152 2.99 -8.14 6.57
N PRO A 153 4.25 -7.76 6.92
CA PRO A 153 4.49 -6.91 8.08
C PRO A 153 4.03 -5.46 7.89
N ALA A 154 3.93 -5.00 6.64
CA ALA A 154 3.54 -3.63 6.31
C ALA A 154 2.01 -3.47 6.19
N ILE A 155 1.24 -4.57 6.20
CA ILE A 155 -0.22 -4.52 6.26
C ILE A 155 -0.65 -4.29 7.70
N GLU A 156 -1.21 -3.11 7.95
CA GLU A 156 -1.64 -2.71 9.29
C GLU A 156 -3.11 -2.27 9.31
N LEU A 157 -3.76 -2.54 10.44
CA LEU A 157 -5.09 -2.05 10.76
C LEU A 157 -4.99 -0.81 11.67
N GLN A 158 -5.18 0.36 11.06
CA GLN A 158 -5.03 1.66 11.69
C GLN A 158 -6.37 2.36 11.87
N VAL A 159 -6.55 3.04 13.01
CA VAL A 159 -7.75 3.85 13.26
C VAL A 159 -7.53 5.25 12.70
N LEU A 160 -8.43 5.70 11.83
CA LEU A 160 -8.30 6.98 11.15
C LEU A 160 -9.09 8.07 11.87
N ARG A 161 -8.63 9.31 11.68
CA ARG A 161 -9.39 10.50 12.09
C ARG A 161 -10.08 11.07 10.85
N THR A 162 -11.34 10.69 10.67
CA THR A 162 -12.14 10.99 9.48
C THR A 162 -12.08 12.44 9.04
N ARG A 163 -12.29 13.42 9.93
CA ARG A 163 -12.21 14.85 9.56
C ARG A 163 -10.87 15.32 8.99
N ILE A 164 -9.75 14.70 9.38
CA ILE A 164 -8.42 15.08 8.84
C ILE A 164 -8.13 14.26 7.59
N PHE A 165 -8.57 13.00 7.57
CA PHE A 165 -8.47 12.13 6.42
C PHE A 165 -9.29 12.65 5.22
N ASP A 166 -10.46 13.22 5.47
CA ASP A 166 -11.30 13.92 4.48
C ASP A 166 -10.53 15.05 3.78
N VAL A 167 -9.83 15.88 4.55
CA VAL A 167 -8.97 16.95 3.99
C VAL A 167 -7.79 16.34 3.22
N ALA A 168 -7.22 15.23 3.69
CA ALA A 168 -6.14 14.56 2.99
C ALA A 168 -6.58 14.04 1.62
N LEU A 169 -7.80 13.49 1.51
CA LEU A 169 -8.37 13.04 0.24
C LEU A 169 -8.52 14.20 -0.76
N LYS A 170 -9.04 15.36 -0.31
CA LYS A 170 -9.12 16.58 -1.14
C LYS A 170 -7.75 17.03 -1.64
N ILE A 171 -6.74 17.03 -0.78
CA ILE A 171 -5.36 17.37 -1.18
C ILE A 171 -4.89 16.42 -2.26
N THR A 172 -5.03 15.10 -2.06
CA THR A 172 -4.47 14.13 -3.01
C THR A 172 -5.12 14.16 -4.39
N GLU A 173 -6.33 14.69 -4.51
CA GLU A 173 -7.05 14.75 -5.77
C GLU A 173 -6.96 16.12 -6.46
N PHE A 174 -7.11 17.21 -5.71
CA PHE A 174 -7.19 18.55 -6.29
C PHE A 174 -5.85 19.30 -6.31
N PHE A 175 -4.87 18.88 -5.50
CA PHE A 175 -3.57 19.56 -5.44
C PHE A 175 -2.54 18.81 -6.27
N ASP A 176 -2.16 19.42 -7.41
CA ASP A 176 -1.02 18.99 -8.20
C ASP A 176 0.24 19.80 -7.84
N ALA A 177 1.26 19.09 -7.38
CA ALA A 177 2.56 19.67 -7.03
C ALA A 177 3.39 20.03 -8.27
N GLY A 178 3.21 19.32 -9.39
CA GLY A 178 3.96 19.55 -10.64
C GLY A 178 3.65 20.91 -11.26
N ALA A 179 2.38 21.33 -11.24
CA ALA A 179 1.99 22.67 -11.70
C ALA A 179 2.57 23.82 -10.86
N GLN A 180 3.07 23.55 -9.64
CA GLN A 180 3.63 24.57 -8.76
C GLN A 180 5.15 24.70 -8.89
N THR A 181 5.88 23.64 -9.28
CA THR A 181 7.36 23.66 -9.34
C THR A 181 7.92 24.71 -10.28
N ASP A 182 7.16 25.13 -11.29
CA ASP A 182 7.59 26.14 -12.28
C ASP A 182 7.66 27.57 -11.70
N ARG A 183 7.13 27.78 -10.48
CA ARG A 183 7.17 29.08 -9.80
C ARG A 183 8.40 29.14 -8.90
N SER A 184 9.21 30.19 -9.04
CA SER A 184 10.51 30.39 -8.38
C SER A 184 10.50 30.37 -6.84
N ASN A 185 9.33 30.43 -6.19
CA ASN A 185 9.16 30.38 -4.73
C ASN A 185 8.02 29.42 -4.30
N ALA A 186 7.73 28.39 -5.09
CA ALA A 186 6.61 27.49 -4.79
C ALA A 186 6.95 26.45 -3.71
N TYR A 187 6.15 26.47 -2.65
CA TYR A 187 6.09 25.39 -1.69
C TYR A 187 5.17 24.27 -2.21
N THR A 188 5.76 23.13 -2.54
CA THR A 188 5.06 21.94 -3.10
C THR A 188 4.52 20.98 -2.05
N HIS A 189 4.74 21.26 -0.77
CA HIS A 189 4.31 20.38 0.32
C HIS A 189 2.81 20.55 0.63
N ASP A 190 2.20 19.50 1.18
CA ASP A 190 0.74 19.41 1.41
C ASP A 190 0.18 20.42 2.41
N LEU A 191 1.02 20.98 3.27
CA LEU A 191 0.64 21.97 4.27
C LEU A 191 0.81 23.42 3.77
N SER A 192 1.19 23.61 2.51
CA SER A 192 1.45 24.92 1.92
C SER A 192 0.18 25.78 1.85
N ALA A 193 0.36 27.10 1.78
CA ALA A 193 -0.74 28.03 1.56
C ALA A 193 -1.45 27.78 0.21
N THR A 194 -0.70 27.41 -0.81
CA THR A 194 -1.22 27.07 -2.15
C THR A 194 -2.14 25.86 -2.08
N ALA A 195 -1.72 24.76 -1.44
CA ALA A 195 -2.57 23.59 -1.24
C ALA A 195 -3.84 23.93 -0.46
N TYR A 196 -3.74 24.79 0.55
CA TYR A 196 -4.92 25.21 1.31
C TYR A 196 -5.92 26.01 0.45
N GLU A 197 -5.42 26.92 -0.39
CA GLU A 197 -6.26 27.70 -1.31
C GLU A 197 -6.89 26.86 -2.40
N THR A 198 -6.17 25.88 -2.97
CA THR A 198 -6.72 24.99 -4.00
C THR A 198 -7.88 24.17 -3.44
N ILE A 199 -7.72 23.57 -2.25
CA ILE A 199 -8.79 22.81 -1.60
C ILE A 199 -10.00 23.70 -1.29
N LYS A 200 -9.78 24.96 -0.89
CA LYS A 200 -10.87 25.89 -0.59
C LYS A 200 -11.66 26.27 -1.84
N LYS A 201 -10.99 26.32 -3.00
CA LYS A 201 -11.59 26.64 -4.31
C LYS A 201 -12.09 25.41 -5.05
N ALA A 202 -11.79 24.20 -4.57
CA ALA A 202 -12.08 22.95 -5.27
C ALA A 202 -13.60 22.70 -5.38
N PRO A 203 -14.10 22.20 -6.52
CA PRO A 203 -15.49 21.81 -6.67
C PRO A 203 -15.70 20.48 -5.92
N VAL A 204 -16.47 20.54 -4.84
CA VAL A 204 -16.76 19.37 -3.99
C VAL A 204 -17.96 18.56 -4.52
N ASP A 205 -18.82 19.18 -5.33
CA ASP A 205 -20.12 18.65 -5.69
C ASP A 205 -20.12 17.82 -6.98
N ASP A 206 -18.99 17.72 -7.68
CA ASP A 206 -18.88 16.96 -8.92
C ASP A 206 -18.87 15.44 -8.64
N PRO A 207 -19.89 14.67 -9.08
CA PRO A 207 -20.00 13.24 -8.74
C PRO A 207 -19.00 12.35 -9.49
N ALA A 208 -18.32 12.90 -10.51
CA ALA A 208 -17.29 12.20 -11.26
C ALA A 208 -15.97 12.05 -10.48
N THR A 209 -15.77 12.89 -9.46
CA THR A 209 -14.57 12.97 -8.64
C THR A 209 -14.52 11.80 -7.64
N VAL A 210 -13.34 11.22 -7.44
CA VAL A 210 -13.11 10.10 -6.51
C VAL A 210 -13.47 10.51 -5.08
N TYR A 211 -13.15 11.74 -4.70
CA TYR A 211 -13.49 12.37 -3.43
C TYR A 211 -15.00 12.32 -3.17
N ALA A 212 -15.83 12.64 -4.16
CA ALA A 212 -17.27 12.65 -4.01
C ALA A 212 -17.84 11.25 -3.72
N GLN A 213 -17.22 10.21 -4.30
CA GLN A 213 -17.63 8.82 -4.10
C GLN A 213 -17.20 8.28 -2.71
N ILE A 214 -16.01 8.66 -2.23
CA ILE A 214 -15.49 8.18 -0.95
C ILE A 214 -15.99 8.99 0.26
N SER A 215 -16.34 10.26 0.08
CA SER A 215 -16.75 11.16 1.17
C SER A 215 -17.94 10.64 2.00
N PRO A 216 -19.00 10.06 1.39
CA PRO A 216 -20.09 9.44 2.14
C PRO A 216 -19.65 8.27 3.04
N LEU A 217 -18.59 7.54 2.67
CA LEU A 217 -18.05 6.43 3.44
C LEU A 217 -17.26 6.91 4.67
N MET A 218 -16.86 8.18 4.71
CA MET A 218 -16.04 8.77 5.77
C MET A 218 -16.87 9.40 6.91
N VAL A 219 -18.16 9.05 7.02
CA VAL A 219 -19.04 9.51 8.09
C VAL A 219 -18.94 8.57 9.30
N GLY A 220 -18.45 9.10 10.43
CA GLY A 220 -18.36 8.38 11.70
C GLY A 220 -16.94 7.94 12.08
N PRO A 221 -16.80 6.97 12.98
CA PRO A 221 -15.52 6.36 13.35
C PRO A 221 -15.10 5.29 12.34
N VAL A 222 -13.99 5.52 11.63
CA VAL A 222 -13.49 4.65 10.55
C VAL A 222 -12.07 4.19 10.86
N ALA A 223 -11.79 2.93 10.59
CA ALA A 223 -10.47 2.32 10.57
C ALA A 223 -10.16 1.89 9.13
N ALA A 224 -8.89 1.85 8.77
CA ALA A 224 -8.45 1.35 7.47
C ALA A 224 -7.45 0.21 7.63
N VAL A 225 -7.56 -0.79 6.76
CA VAL A 225 -6.49 -1.75 6.50
C VAL A 225 -5.75 -1.29 5.26
N THR A 226 -4.46 -1.01 5.40
CA THR A 226 -3.65 -0.44 4.33
C THR A 226 -2.73 -1.49 3.74
N PHE A 227 -2.62 -1.51 2.42
CA PHE A 227 -1.77 -2.43 1.69
C PHE A 227 -0.76 -1.64 0.84
N PRO A 228 0.56 -1.89 1.01
CA PRO A 228 1.59 -1.25 0.18
C PRO A 228 1.54 -1.63 -1.30
N ALA A 229 1.00 -2.81 -1.63
CA ALA A 229 0.84 -3.28 -3.00
C ALA A 229 -0.51 -3.98 -3.17
N VAL A 230 -1.04 -3.97 -4.39
CA VAL A 230 -2.31 -4.63 -4.72
C VAL A 230 -2.07 -6.14 -4.84
N SER A 231 -2.37 -6.87 -3.77
CA SER A 231 -2.26 -8.34 -3.73
C SER A 231 -3.60 -8.96 -3.34
N PRO A 232 -4.34 -9.55 -4.31
CA PRO A 232 -5.61 -10.22 -4.05
C PRO A 232 -5.52 -11.35 -3.01
N ALA A 233 -4.39 -12.05 -2.92
CA ALA A 233 -4.20 -13.13 -1.95
C ALA A 233 -4.22 -12.62 -0.49
N HIS A 234 -3.51 -11.53 -0.21
CA HIS A 234 -3.52 -10.89 1.10
C HIS A 234 -4.87 -10.24 1.41
N LEU A 235 -5.50 -9.65 0.40
CA LEU A 235 -6.84 -9.07 0.50
C LEU A 235 -7.88 -10.16 0.87
N ALA A 236 -7.84 -11.32 0.19
CA ALA A 236 -8.71 -12.46 0.47
C ALA A 236 -8.52 -13.00 1.90
N ALA A 237 -7.27 -13.08 2.38
CA ALA A 237 -6.99 -13.47 3.76
C ALA A 237 -7.59 -12.48 4.77
N VAL A 238 -7.50 -11.17 4.50
CA VAL A 238 -8.09 -10.13 5.35
C VAL A 238 -9.63 -10.19 5.33
N ILE A 239 -10.26 -10.36 4.18
CA ILE A 239 -11.73 -10.53 4.09
C ILE A 239 -12.18 -11.74 4.88
N LYS A 240 -11.51 -12.89 4.73
CA LYS A 240 -11.85 -14.13 5.46
C LYS A 240 -11.86 -13.94 6.98
N VAL A 241 -11.02 -13.04 7.50
CA VAL A 241 -10.91 -12.77 8.94
C VAL A 241 -11.87 -11.67 9.41
N LEU A 242 -11.95 -10.55 8.69
CA LEU A 242 -12.68 -9.36 9.16
C LEU A 242 -14.13 -9.30 8.69
N ALA A 243 -14.43 -9.80 7.49
CA ALA A 243 -15.75 -9.71 6.88
C ALA A 243 -16.05 -10.99 6.06
N PRO A 244 -16.15 -12.16 6.71
CA PRO A 244 -16.36 -13.41 6.00
C PRO A 244 -17.66 -13.37 5.19
N SER A 245 -17.57 -13.80 3.93
CA SER A 245 -18.69 -13.82 2.98
C SER A 245 -18.74 -15.19 2.31
N SER A 246 -19.59 -16.08 2.83
CA SER A 246 -19.85 -17.38 2.21
C SER A 246 -20.67 -17.19 0.93
N PRO A 247 -20.34 -17.82 -0.22
CA PRO A 247 -19.45 -18.97 -0.42
C PRO A 247 -17.99 -18.64 -0.82
N GLN A 248 -17.69 -17.42 -1.22
CA GLN A 248 -16.42 -17.04 -1.87
C GLN A 248 -15.26 -16.88 -0.87
N PHE A 249 -15.54 -16.39 0.34
CA PHE A 249 -14.58 -16.20 1.43
C PHE A 249 -15.12 -16.83 2.73
N PRO A 250 -14.98 -18.15 2.90
CA PRO A 250 -15.41 -18.82 4.12
C PRO A 250 -14.55 -18.40 5.32
N ALA A 251 -15.19 -18.27 6.49
CA ALA A 251 -14.48 -18.05 7.73
C ALA A 251 -13.51 -19.23 8.02
N PRO A 252 -12.35 -18.97 8.66
CA PRO A 252 -11.41 -20.03 9.03
C PRO A 252 -12.07 -21.09 9.91
N THR A 253 -11.76 -22.36 9.67
CA THR A 253 -12.35 -23.47 10.45
C THR A 253 -11.79 -23.51 11.87
N ARG A 254 -12.65 -23.90 12.84
CA ARG A 254 -12.29 -23.97 14.27
C ARG A 254 -11.11 -24.88 14.59
N LYS A 255 -10.91 -25.92 13.77
CA LYS A 255 -9.77 -26.84 13.91
C LYS A 255 -8.45 -26.20 13.47
N LYS A 256 -8.48 -25.41 12.39
CA LYS A 256 -7.28 -24.78 11.83
C LYS A 256 -6.86 -23.56 12.65
N ASN A 257 -7.82 -22.70 13.02
CA ASN A 257 -7.58 -21.48 13.78
C ASN A 257 -8.53 -21.43 15.00
N PRO A 258 -8.13 -21.98 16.17
CA PRO A 258 -8.95 -21.92 17.38
C PRO A 258 -9.09 -20.48 17.91
N SER A 259 -8.06 -19.65 17.71
CA SER A 259 -8.01 -18.26 18.18
C SER A 259 -9.05 -17.34 17.54
N TYR A 260 -9.56 -17.70 16.35
CA TYR A 260 -10.66 -17.00 15.68
C TYR A 260 -11.99 -17.11 16.43
N TYR A 261 -12.20 -18.19 17.20
CA TYR A 261 -13.46 -18.43 17.92
C TYR A 261 -13.40 -18.00 19.40
N GLU A 262 -12.40 -17.20 19.74
CA GLU A 262 -12.22 -16.64 21.06
C GLU A 262 -13.24 -15.48 21.26
N PRO A 263 -13.92 -15.39 22.42
CA PRO A 263 -15.03 -14.44 22.59
C PRO A 263 -14.61 -12.97 22.44
N THR A 264 -13.38 -12.60 22.80
CA THR A 264 -12.92 -11.21 22.61
C THR A 264 -12.77 -10.86 21.14
N PHE A 265 -12.26 -11.78 20.33
CA PHE A 265 -12.18 -11.59 18.88
C PHE A 265 -13.55 -11.54 18.24
N GLN A 266 -14.44 -12.50 18.55
CA GLN A 266 -15.78 -12.57 17.96
C GLN A 266 -16.62 -11.33 18.28
N SER A 267 -16.56 -10.84 19.51
CA SER A 267 -17.22 -9.59 19.91
C SER A 267 -16.65 -8.39 19.16
N GLY A 268 -15.33 -8.36 18.91
CA GLY A 268 -14.67 -7.31 18.14
C GLY A 268 -15.10 -7.30 16.67
N VAL A 269 -15.10 -8.46 16.00
CA VAL A 269 -15.48 -8.56 14.58
C VAL A 269 -16.94 -8.19 14.35
N GLN A 270 -17.85 -8.53 15.26
CA GLN A 270 -19.26 -8.12 15.18
C GLN A 270 -19.45 -6.58 15.19
N LYS A 271 -18.49 -5.83 15.73
CA LYS A 271 -18.51 -4.37 15.80
C LYS A 271 -17.79 -3.71 14.62
N LEU A 272 -17.14 -4.49 13.76
CA LEU A 272 -16.48 -4.02 12.54
C LEU A 272 -17.38 -4.27 11.34
N ILE A 273 -17.63 -3.22 10.57
CA ILE A 273 -18.44 -3.30 9.35
C ILE A 273 -17.56 -2.81 8.20
N LEU A 274 -17.38 -3.66 7.18
CA LEU A 274 -16.73 -3.26 5.93
C LEU A 274 -17.67 -2.31 5.18
N VAL A 275 -17.23 -1.07 4.98
CA VAL A 275 -18.01 -0.03 4.29
C VAL A 275 -17.67 0.00 2.81
N GLY A 276 -16.38 -0.05 2.49
CA GLY A 276 -15.90 -0.02 1.11
C GLY A 276 -14.38 -0.02 1.06
N SER A 277 -13.83 0.26 -0.11
CA SER A 277 -12.39 0.29 -0.32
C SER A 277 -11.99 1.34 -1.34
N ARG A 278 -10.70 1.65 -1.34
CA ARG A 278 -10.03 2.40 -2.39
C ARG A 278 -8.96 1.50 -3.00
N ILE A 279 -9.01 1.30 -4.30
CA ILE A 279 -8.07 0.47 -5.06
C ILE A 279 -7.61 1.28 -6.27
N GLU A 280 -6.31 1.61 -6.31
CA GLU A 280 -5.65 2.33 -7.40
C GLU A 280 -6.36 3.63 -7.81
N GLY A 281 -6.87 4.36 -6.82
CA GLY A 281 -7.59 5.62 -7.05
C GLY A 281 -9.06 5.48 -7.41
N ARG A 282 -9.62 4.26 -7.43
CA ARG A 282 -11.06 4.02 -7.59
C ARG A 282 -11.68 3.57 -6.29
N VAL A 283 -12.95 3.93 -6.07
CA VAL A 283 -13.73 3.48 -4.91
C VAL A 283 -14.49 2.22 -5.29
N PHE A 284 -14.47 1.21 -4.43
CA PHE A 284 -15.22 -0.02 -4.60
C PHE A 284 -16.05 -0.32 -3.37
N ASP A 285 -17.28 -0.76 -3.58
CA ASP A 285 -18.17 -1.27 -2.53
C ASP A 285 -17.74 -2.65 -2.04
N ARG A 286 -18.45 -3.19 -1.05
CA ARG A 286 -18.22 -4.54 -0.51
C ARG A 286 -18.19 -5.62 -1.60
N ASP A 287 -19.09 -5.55 -2.58
CA ASP A 287 -19.15 -6.55 -3.65
C ASP A 287 -17.96 -6.41 -4.62
N GLY A 288 -17.54 -5.18 -4.90
CA GLY A 288 -16.32 -4.91 -5.67
C GLY A 288 -15.07 -5.43 -4.95
N VAL A 289 -15.00 -5.27 -3.64
CA VAL A 289 -13.91 -5.81 -2.80
C VAL A 289 -13.88 -7.34 -2.85
N ASN A 290 -15.04 -7.99 -2.77
CA ASN A 290 -15.15 -9.44 -2.90
C ASN A 290 -14.72 -9.92 -4.30
N TRP A 291 -15.08 -9.19 -5.35
CA TRP A 291 -14.66 -9.50 -6.71
C TRP A 291 -13.14 -9.40 -6.87
N VAL A 292 -12.50 -8.30 -6.40
CA VAL A 292 -11.04 -8.16 -6.48
C VAL A 292 -10.32 -9.22 -5.64
N GLY A 293 -10.84 -9.56 -4.47
CA GLY A 293 -10.30 -10.65 -3.65
C GLY A 293 -10.45 -12.03 -4.29
N GLY A 294 -11.39 -12.18 -5.22
CA GLY A 294 -11.69 -13.45 -5.91
C GLY A 294 -10.79 -13.69 -7.13
N ILE A 295 -9.96 -12.72 -7.50
CA ILE A 295 -9.01 -12.84 -8.61
C ILE A 295 -7.90 -13.81 -8.20
N GLU A 296 -7.96 -15.02 -8.75
CA GLU A 296 -6.92 -16.03 -8.59
C GLU A 296 -5.65 -15.66 -9.38
N GLY A 297 -4.48 -15.94 -8.83
CA GLY A 297 -3.19 -15.65 -9.49
C GLY A 297 -2.74 -14.18 -9.44
N GLY A 298 -3.55 -13.27 -8.90
CA GLY A 298 -3.18 -11.86 -8.73
C GLY A 298 -2.83 -11.16 -10.05
N LEU A 299 -1.87 -10.25 -10.01
CA LEU A 299 -1.42 -9.50 -11.19
C LEU A 299 -0.77 -10.42 -12.25
N ASP A 300 -0.11 -11.49 -11.80
CA ASP A 300 0.48 -12.48 -12.71
C ASP A 300 -0.59 -13.31 -13.42
N GLY A 301 -1.66 -13.68 -12.72
CA GLY A 301 -2.84 -14.34 -13.32
C GLY A 301 -3.51 -13.47 -14.38
N LEU A 302 -3.67 -12.17 -14.12
CA LEU A 302 -4.19 -11.22 -15.12
C LEU A 302 -3.25 -11.05 -16.32
N ARG A 303 -1.93 -11.01 -16.08
CA ARG A 303 -0.94 -11.00 -17.17
C ARG A 303 -0.99 -12.29 -17.98
N ALA A 304 -1.12 -13.44 -17.33
CA ALA A 304 -1.28 -14.73 -17.99
C ALA A 304 -2.59 -14.77 -18.80
N GLN A 305 -3.68 -14.22 -18.28
CA GLN A 305 -4.95 -14.12 -19.01
C GLN A 305 -4.82 -13.21 -20.24
N LEU A 306 -4.11 -12.07 -20.13
CA LEU A 306 -3.80 -11.21 -21.27
C LEU A 306 -2.96 -11.94 -22.32
N VAL A 307 -1.92 -12.67 -21.90
CA VAL A 307 -1.09 -13.49 -22.79
C VAL A 307 -1.95 -14.59 -23.44
N ALA A 308 -2.84 -15.23 -22.71
CA ALA A 308 -3.74 -16.25 -23.22
C ALA A 308 -4.76 -15.68 -24.22
N ILE A 309 -5.31 -14.49 -23.98
CA ILE A 309 -6.18 -13.78 -24.94
C ILE A 309 -5.41 -13.42 -26.21
N LEU A 310 -4.15 -12.99 -26.07
CA LEU A 310 -3.31 -12.66 -27.20
C LEU A 310 -2.93 -13.92 -28.02
N GLN A 311 -2.60 -15.01 -27.34
CA GLN A 311 -2.32 -16.31 -27.96
C GLN A 311 -3.56 -16.91 -28.61
N SER A 312 -4.73 -16.81 -27.97
CA SER A 312 -5.99 -17.34 -28.52
C SER A 312 -6.45 -16.58 -29.76
N ALA A 313 -6.18 -15.27 -29.86
CA ALA A 313 -6.42 -14.51 -31.09
C ALA A 313 -5.55 -15.03 -32.26
N GLY A 314 -4.27 -15.33 -32.00
CA GLY A 314 -3.37 -15.92 -33.00
C GLY A 314 -3.77 -17.35 -33.40
N LEU A 315 -4.10 -18.18 -32.42
CA LEU A 315 -4.62 -19.54 -32.65
C LEU A 315 -5.98 -19.51 -33.37
N GLY A 316 -6.83 -18.51 -33.11
CA GLY A 316 -8.10 -18.32 -33.80
C GLY A 316 -7.94 -18.09 -35.31
N LEU A 317 -6.93 -17.30 -35.71
CA LEU A 317 -6.61 -17.09 -37.12
C LEU A 317 -6.02 -18.34 -37.77
N ALA A 318 -5.11 -19.04 -37.08
CA ALA A 318 -4.52 -20.27 -37.58
C ALA A 318 -5.57 -21.38 -37.75
N THR A 319 -6.47 -21.54 -36.76
CA THR A 319 -7.58 -22.51 -36.82
C THR A 319 -8.58 -22.17 -37.91
N ALA A 320 -8.84 -20.88 -38.18
CA ALA A 320 -9.68 -20.46 -39.30
C ALA A 320 -9.06 -20.81 -40.66
N LEU A 321 -7.75 -20.59 -40.85
CA LEU A 321 -7.04 -20.99 -42.08
C LEU A 321 -6.94 -22.51 -42.22
N GLU A 322 -6.67 -23.22 -41.13
CA GLU A 322 -6.58 -24.68 -41.12
C GLU A 322 -7.95 -25.34 -41.35
N GLY A 323 -9.05 -24.66 -40.99
CA GLY A 323 -10.41 -25.15 -41.13
C GLY A 323 -10.78 -25.59 -42.54
N GLY A 324 -10.29 -24.89 -43.58
CA GLY A 324 -10.48 -25.30 -44.98
C GLY A 324 -9.79 -26.63 -45.30
N SER A 325 -8.56 -26.82 -44.83
CA SER A 325 -7.80 -28.05 -45.05
C SER A 325 -8.38 -29.25 -44.27
N LYS A 326 -8.80 -29.02 -43.02
CA LYS A 326 -9.46 -30.02 -42.18
C LYS A 326 -10.82 -30.42 -42.74
N GLY A 327 -11.60 -29.46 -43.25
CA GLY A 327 -12.89 -29.73 -43.88
C GLY A 327 -12.75 -30.62 -45.13
N LEU A 328 -11.77 -30.33 -45.98
CA LEU A 328 -11.47 -31.17 -47.15
C LEU A 328 -11.00 -32.57 -46.76
N TRP A 329 -10.13 -32.66 -45.74
CA TRP A 329 -9.67 -33.95 -45.23
C TRP A 329 -10.83 -34.79 -44.66
N LEU A 330 -11.71 -34.19 -43.86
CA LEU A 330 -12.91 -34.86 -43.33
C LEU A 330 -13.86 -35.31 -44.43
N ALA A 331 -14.02 -34.53 -45.50
CA ALA A 331 -14.85 -34.90 -46.65
C ALA A 331 -14.24 -36.08 -47.43
N LEU A 332 -12.93 -36.09 -47.65
CA LEU A 332 -12.22 -37.20 -48.31
C LEU A 332 -12.26 -38.47 -47.48
N GLU A 333 -12.02 -38.36 -46.16
CA GLU A 333 -12.08 -39.50 -45.25
C GLU A 333 -13.51 -40.03 -45.11
N GLY A 334 -14.52 -39.15 -45.05
CA GLY A 334 -15.93 -39.55 -45.05
C GLY A 334 -16.34 -40.29 -46.33
N ARG A 335 -15.81 -39.87 -47.49
CA ARG A 335 -16.00 -40.61 -48.75
C ARG A 335 -15.27 -41.95 -48.75
N ARG A 336 -14.07 -42.00 -48.18
CA ARG A 336 -13.31 -43.25 -48.04
C ARG A 336 -14.07 -44.25 -47.16
N THR A 337 -14.56 -43.84 -46.00
CA THR A 337 -15.32 -44.71 -45.09
C THR A 337 -16.62 -45.20 -45.72
N GLN A 338 -17.31 -44.37 -46.51
CA GLN A 338 -18.50 -44.79 -47.26
C GLN A 338 -18.17 -45.88 -48.29
N LEU A 339 -17.07 -45.74 -49.03
CA LEU A 339 -16.64 -46.76 -49.99
C LEU A 339 -16.20 -48.05 -49.28
N ASP A 340 -15.54 -47.95 -48.14
CA ASP A 340 -15.16 -49.12 -47.33
C ASP A 340 -16.40 -49.82 -46.73
N GLU A 341 -17.45 -49.08 -46.36
CA GLU A 341 -18.75 -49.63 -45.91
C GLU A 341 -19.55 -50.27 -47.05
N GLU A 342 -19.62 -49.62 -48.22
CA GLU A 342 -20.26 -50.16 -49.43
C GLU A 342 -19.55 -51.44 -49.91
N ALA A 343 -18.21 -51.45 -49.90
CA ALA A 343 -17.40 -52.62 -50.24
C ALA A 343 -17.64 -53.77 -49.24
N ASN A 344 -17.64 -53.51 -47.94
CA ASN A 344 -17.93 -54.52 -46.92
C ASN A 344 -19.40 -54.99 -46.91
N GLY A 345 -20.35 -54.13 -47.29
CA GLY A 345 -21.76 -54.46 -47.45
C GLY A 345 -21.98 -55.41 -48.64
N SER A 346 -21.33 -55.12 -49.78
CA SER A 346 -21.36 -56.00 -50.96
C SER A 346 -20.72 -57.36 -50.70
N MET A 347 -19.67 -57.43 -49.88
CA MET A 347 -19.03 -58.69 -49.49
C MET A 347 -19.92 -59.58 -48.61
N LYS A 348 -20.76 -58.98 -47.75
CA LYS A 348 -21.75 -59.70 -46.91
C LYS A 348 -22.98 -60.17 -47.67
N GLU A 349 -23.39 -59.48 -48.74
CA GLU A 349 -24.48 -59.94 -49.62
C GLU A 349 -24.06 -61.16 -50.45
N VAL A 350 -22.80 -61.23 -50.87
CA VAL A 350 -22.24 -62.41 -51.57
C VAL A 350 -22.14 -63.64 -50.65
N GLU A 351 -21.87 -63.46 -49.36
CA GLU A 351 -21.83 -64.56 -48.36
C GLU A 351 -23.22 -65.08 -47.92
N ARG A 352 -24.30 -64.33 -48.16
CA ARG A 352 -25.69 -64.76 -47.89
C ARG A 352 -26.42 -65.35 -49.10
N GLY A 353 -25.82 -65.23 -50.29
CA GLY A 353 -26.40 -65.63 -51.57
C GLY A 353 -25.77 -66.86 -52.23
N GLY A 354 -24.79 -67.51 -51.59
CA GLY A 354 -24.26 -68.83 -51.97
C GLY A 354 -24.53 -69.84 -50.87
#